data_AF-A0A1Y5H6J3-F1
#
_entry.id   AF-A0A1Y5H6J3-F1
#
_cell.length_a   1.000
_cell.length_b   1.000
_cell.length_c   1.000
_cell.angle_alpha   90.00
_cell.angle_beta   90.00
_cell.angle_gamma   90.00
#
_symmetry.space_group_name_H-M   'P 1'
#
loop_
_entity.id
_entity.type
_entity.pdbx_description
1 polymer ?
#
loop_
_entity_poly.entity_id
_entity_poly.type
_entity_poly.pdbx_seq_one_letter_code
_entity_poly.pdbx_strand_id
1 'polypeptide(L)'
;MFLPNGRIDHVTAPVVNIGESEREGVDASFDDHFETGFGDFDLGLNISKYLTYKYTYVDDGLSFVSEDEAGRHDVPDLRINMNIDYTYENHSIHYFANHIGAQTTWDYVDGTEDSSLYEIDEYVTYNLSYNYQTPWHGNVTLGVNNLTDEEPKFDKCGGFSSNLYSIRGRTYYLALSQNF
;
A
#
# COMPACT_ATOMS: atom_id res chain seq x y z
N MET A 1 2.39 -40.50 13.35
CA MET A 1 1.86 -41.85 13.01
C MET A 1 0.88 -42.29 14.11
N PHE A 2 -0.11 -43.15 13.82
CA PHE A 2 -1.08 -43.64 14.81
C PHE A 2 -0.76 -45.08 15.24
N LEU A 3 -0.98 -45.39 16.52
CA LEU A 3 -0.97 -46.75 17.06
C LEU A 3 -2.17 -47.56 16.53
N PRO A 4 -2.13 -48.91 16.59
CA PRO A 4 -3.22 -49.78 16.14
C PRO A 4 -4.57 -49.56 16.85
N ASN A 5 -4.57 -48.87 17.99
CA ASN A 5 -5.77 -48.48 18.74
C ASN A 5 -6.29 -47.07 18.38
N GLY A 6 -5.77 -46.47 17.30
CA GLY A 6 -6.15 -45.14 16.83
C GLY A 6 -5.60 -43.97 17.65
N ARG A 7 -4.76 -44.23 18.66
CA ARG A 7 -4.10 -43.16 19.44
C ARG A 7 -2.87 -42.66 18.69
N ILE A 8 -2.57 -41.37 18.80
CA ILE A 8 -1.33 -40.80 18.25
C ILE A 8 -0.14 -41.50 18.92
N ASP A 9 0.76 -42.07 18.12
CA ASP A 9 1.98 -42.74 18.59
C ASP A 9 3.03 -41.69 18.99
N HIS A 10 3.36 -40.82 18.04
CA HIS A 10 4.22 -39.66 18.25
C HIS A 10 3.92 -38.57 17.21
N VAL A 11 4.23 -37.33 17.58
CA VAL A 11 4.26 -36.16 16.70
C VAL A 11 5.72 -35.73 16.57
N THR A 12 6.23 -35.70 15.35
CA THR A 12 7.56 -35.17 15.05
C THR A 12 7.40 -33.72 14.61
N ALA A 13 7.95 -32.79 15.40
CA ALA A 13 8.05 -31.38 15.04
C ALA A 13 9.54 -31.05 14.87
N PRO A 14 10.08 -31.10 13.64
CA PRO A 14 11.48 -30.75 13.41
C PRO A 14 11.69 -29.26 13.67
N VAL A 15 12.81 -28.90 14.29
CA VAL A 15 13.28 -27.51 14.34
C VAL A 15 14.03 -27.24 13.05
N VAL A 16 13.35 -26.58 12.11
CA VAL A 16 13.91 -26.16 10.82
C VAL A 16 14.14 -24.65 10.84
N ASN A 17 15.21 -24.20 10.18
CA ASN A 17 15.51 -22.78 10.08
C ASN A 17 14.61 -22.15 8.99
N ILE A 18 13.71 -21.25 9.40
CA ILE A 18 12.74 -20.52 8.56
C ILE A 18 13.13 -19.02 8.48
N GLY A 19 14.38 -18.69 8.84
CA GLY A 19 14.78 -17.30 9.09
C GLY A 19 15.32 -16.54 7.87
N GLU A 20 15.40 -17.17 6.71
CA GLU A 20 16.00 -16.54 5.53
C GLU A 20 14.95 -15.83 4.70
N SER A 21 15.17 -14.53 4.47
CA SER A 21 14.43 -13.72 3.52
C SER A 21 15.43 -12.85 2.77
N GLU A 22 15.29 -12.82 1.46
CA GLU A 22 16.08 -12.01 0.54
C GLU A 22 15.15 -10.92 0.01
N ARG A 23 15.55 -9.65 0.19
CA ARG A 23 14.80 -8.50 -0.31
C ARG A 23 15.76 -7.53 -0.96
N GLU A 24 15.55 -7.28 -2.23
CA GLU A 24 16.29 -6.31 -3.01
C GLU A 24 15.32 -5.27 -3.54
N GLY A 25 15.72 -4.01 -3.53
CA GLY A 25 14.86 -2.93 -3.97
C GLY A 25 15.63 -1.65 -4.28
N VAL A 26 14.92 -0.73 -4.90
CA VAL A 26 15.37 0.63 -5.18
C VAL A 26 14.39 1.58 -4.53
N ASP A 27 14.92 2.49 -3.72
CA ASP A 27 14.18 3.59 -3.12
C ASP A 27 14.73 4.91 -3.66
N ALA A 28 13.83 5.80 -4.05
CA ALA A 28 14.16 7.15 -4.50
C ALA A 28 13.24 8.15 -3.82
N SER A 29 13.83 9.22 -3.29
CA SER A 29 13.09 10.36 -2.75
C SER A 29 13.56 11.65 -3.42
N PHE A 30 12.61 12.54 -3.66
CA PHE A 30 12.85 13.89 -4.14
C PHE A 30 11.99 14.83 -3.34
N ASP A 31 12.62 15.83 -2.75
CA ASP A 31 11.97 16.85 -1.94
C ASP A 31 12.55 18.20 -2.36
N ASP A 32 11.68 19.17 -2.62
CA ASP A 32 12.09 20.51 -3.02
C ASP A 32 11.15 21.56 -2.43
N HIS A 33 11.71 22.73 -2.16
CA HIS A 33 10.98 23.88 -1.64
C HIS A 33 11.34 25.10 -2.47
N PHE A 34 10.34 25.78 -3.01
CA PHE A 34 10.56 27.02 -3.74
C PHE A 34 9.53 28.09 -3.42
N GLU A 35 10.06 29.26 -3.10
CA GLU A 35 9.30 30.49 -2.88
C GLU A 35 9.06 31.21 -4.21
N THR A 36 7.84 31.67 -4.42
CA THR A 36 7.48 32.49 -5.58
C THR A 36 6.77 33.76 -5.13
N GLY A 37 6.68 34.76 -6.01
CA GLY A 37 5.90 35.97 -5.72
C GLY A 37 4.39 35.72 -5.55
N PHE A 38 3.91 34.50 -5.85
CA PHE A 38 2.52 34.08 -5.71
C PHE A 38 2.36 32.93 -4.71
N GLY A 39 3.34 32.72 -3.82
CA GLY A 39 3.27 31.72 -2.74
C GLY A 39 4.39 30.70 -2.80
N ASP A 40 4.40 29.84 -1.79
CA ASP A 40 5.45 28.87 -1.53
C ASP A 40 4.96 27.49 -1.88
N PHE A 41 5.85 26.68 -2.45
CA PHE A 41 5.57 25.31 -2.82
C PHE A 41 6.53 24.38 -2.10
N ASP A 42 5.99 23.34 -1.48
CA ASP A 42 6.73 22.18 -1.02
C ASP A 42 6.31 20.98 -1.87
N LEU A 43 7.28 20.35 -2.53
CA LEU A 43 7.08 19.15 -3.32
C LEU A 43 7.79 18.00 -2.63
N GLY A 44 7.12 16.85 -2.55
CA GLY A 44 7.78 15.61 -2.16
C GLY A 44 7.30 14.43 -3.00
N LEU A 45 8.22 13.57 -3.38
CA LEU A 45 8.00 12.37 -4.16
C LEU A 45 8.83 11.23 -3.58
N ASN A 46 8.17 10.15 -3.21
CA ASN A 46 8.80 8.93 -2.70
C ASN A 46 8.41 7.77 -3.60
N ILE A 47 9.39 7.02 -4.07
CA ILE A 47 9.22 5.84 -4.92
C ILE A 47 9.98 4.70 -4.27
N SER A 48 9.30 3.58 -4.04
CA SER A 48 9.90 2.33 -3.58
C SER A 48 9.56 1.23 -4.57
N LYS A 49 10.59 0.51 -5.05
CA LYS A 49 10.44 -0.61 -5.99
C LYS A 49 11.16 -1.86 -5.44
N TYR A 50 10.44 -2.96 -5.20
CA TYR A 50 11.06 -4.26 -5.03
C TYR A 50 11.56 -4.79 -6.38
N LEU A 51 12.79 -5.31 -6.36
CA LEU A 51 13.40 -6.06 -7.46
C LEU A 51 13.32 -7.56 -7.22
N THR A 52 13.48 -7.97 -5.96
CA THR A 52 13.41 -9.36 -5.51
C THR A 52 12.76 -9.40 -4.14
N TYR A 53 11.81 -10.31 -3.92
CA TYR A 53 11.35 -10.73 -2.60
C TYR A 53 11.30 -12.25 -2.57
N LYS A 54 12.17 -12.88 -1.78
CA LYS A 54 12.07 -14.30 -1.45
C LYS A 54 12.03 -14.52 0.04
N TYR A 55 11.36 -15.58 0.45
CA TYR A 55 11.35 -16.04 1.84
C TYR A 55 11.37 -17.55 1.92
N THR A 56 11.92 -18.05 3.00
CA THR A 56 11.92 -19.48 3.28
C THR A 56 10.63 -19.87 4.01
N TYR A 57 9.99 -20.94 3.57
CA TYR A 57 8.82 -21.54 4.23
C TYR A 57 9.04 -23.03 4.48
N VAL A 58 8.16 -23.62 5.29
CA VAL A 58 8.23 -25.04 5.63
C VAL A 58 7.00 -25.74 5.10
N ASP A 59 7.24 -26.79 4.34
CA ASP A 59 6.22 -27.73 3.89
C ASP A 59 6.68 -29.16 4.20
N ASP A 60 5.79 -29.96 4.77
CA ASP A 60 6.06 -31.33 5.26
C ASP A 60 7.38 -31.49 6.09
N GLY A 61 7.73 -30.48 6.88
CA GLY A 61 8.95 -30.48 7.71
C GLY A 61 10.25 -30.26 6.93
N LEU A 62 10.18 -29.94 5.64
CA LEU A 62 11.29 -29.53 4.79
C LEU A 62 11.24 -28.02 4.55
N SER A 63 12.42 -27.43 4.40
CA SER A 63 12.59 -25.98 4.19
C SER A 63 12.74 -25.69 2.69
N PHE A 64 11.93 -24.77 2.17
CA PHE A 64 11.91 -24.35 0.78
C PHE A 64 12.06 -22.83 0.66
N VAL A 65 12.77 -22.37 -0.36
CA VAL A 65 12.82 -20.95 -0.72
C VAL A 65 11.67 -20.68 -1.68
N SER A 66 10.91 -19.61 -1.45
CA SER A 66 9.82 -19.17 -2.34
C SER A 66 10.34 -18.81 -3.74
N GLU A 67 9.40 -18.74 -4.68
CA GLU A 67 9.65 -17.99 -5.91
C GLU A 67 9.79 -16.49 -5.58
N ASP A 68 10.13 -15.70 -6.59
CA ASP A 68 10.14 -14.25 -6.42
C ASP A 68 8.70 -13.74 -6.29
N GLU A 69 8.41 -13.16 -5.14
CA GLU A 69 7.10 -12.64 -4.77
C GLU A 69 6.96 -11.14 -5.04
N ALA A 70 8.01 -10.46 -5.53
CA ALA A 70 7.89 -9.06 -5.90
C ALA A 70 6.81 -8.88 -6.98
N GLY A 71 5.78 -8.09 -6.67
CA GLY A 71 4.65 -7.82 -7.58
C GLY A 71 3.55 -8.88 -7.48
N ARG A 72 3.64 -9.81 -6.53
CA ARG A 72 2.58 -10.78 -6.24
C ARG A 72 1.52 -10.21 -5.31
N HIS A 73 0.42 -10.94 -5.21
CA HIS A 73 -0.68 -10.62 -4.29
C HIS A 73 -0.15 -10.32 -2.88
N ASP A 74 -0.58 -9.20 -2.31
CA ASP A 74 -0.15 -8.64 -1.01
C ASP A 74 1.31 -8.12 -0.96
N VAL A 75 2.04 -8.22 -2.06
CA VAL A 75 3.45 -7.80 -2.19
C VAL A 75 3.61 -6.89 -3.42
N PRO A 76 2.93 -5.73 -3.48
CA PRO A 76 3.10 -4.81 -4.60
C PRO A 76 4.56 -4.41 -4.69
N ASP A 77 5.12 -4.55 -5.89
CA ASP A 77 6.52 -4.23 -6.09
C ASP A 77 6.77 -2.74 -6.20
N LEU A 78 5.81 -1.92 -6.65
CA LEU A 78 5.95 -0.47 -6.82
C LEU A 78 5.00 0.28 -5.89
N ARG A 79 5.55 1.24 -5.16
CA ARG A 79 4.81 2.21 -4.34
C ARG A 79 5.30 3.61 -4.67
N ILE A 80 4.38 4.52 -4.94
CA ILE A 80 4.70 5.94 -5.16
C ILE A 80 3.81 6.80 -4.26
N ASN A 81 4.42 7.72 -3.51
CA ASN A 81 3.70 8.75 -2.76
C ASN A 81 4.17 10.12 -3.23
N MET A 82 3.24 10.98 -3.61
CA MET A 82 3.50 12.36 -4.03
C MET A 82 2.73 13.30 -3.11
N ASN A 83 3.41 14.34 -2.62
CA ASN A 83 2.79 15.46 -1.91
C ASN A 83 3.15 16.77 -2.62
N ILE A 84 2.15 17.65 -2.69
CA ILE A 84 2.30 19.03 -3.15
C ILE A 84 1.56 19.89 -2.15
N ASP A 85 2.31 20.72 -1.45
CA ASP A 85 1.78 21.76 -0.59
C ASP A 85 2.00 23.11 -1.27
N TYR A 86 0.94 23.91 -1.31
CA TYR A 86 0.98 25.27 -1.80
C TYR A 86 0.43 26.20 -0.73
N THR A 87 1.23 27.18 -0.32
CA THR A 87 0.86 28.14 0.71
C THR A 87 0.93 29.56 0.16
N TYR A 88 -0.14 30.33 0.38
CA TYR A 88 -0.18 31.74 0.05
C TYR A 88 -0.89 32.52 1.16
N GLU A 89 -0.12 33.35 1.86
CA GLU A 89 -0.58 34.10 3.03
C GLU A 89 -1.28 33.19 4.07
N ASN A 90 -2.59 33.37 4.25
CA ASN A 90 -3.41 32.66 5.22
C ASN A 90 -4.08 31.41 4.64
N HIS A 91 -3.70 31.02 3.42
CA HIS A 91 -4.32 29.94 2.68
C HIS A 91 -3.30 28.86 2.35
N SER A 92 -3.69 27.60 2.48
CA SER A 92 -2.89 26.52 1.92
C SER A 92 -3.74 25.43 1.27
N ILE A 93 -3.14 24.77 0.29
CA ILE A 93 -3.69 23.62 -0.42
C ILE A 93 -2.69 22.49 -0.25
N HIS A 94 -3.15 21.35 0.25
CA HIS A 94 -2.39 20.13 0.32
C HIS A 94 -3.00 19.10 -0.65
N TYR A 95 -2.18 18.62 -1.57
CA TYR A 95 -2.51 17.53 -2.49
C TYR A 95 -1.60 16.34 -2.20
N PHE A 96 -2.20 15.15 -2.09
CA PHE A 96 -1.48 13.92 -1.87
C PHE A 96 -1.97 12.84 -2.83
N ALA A 97 -1.05 12.15 -3.51
CA ALA A 97 -1.34 10.98 -4.32
C ALA A 97 -0.58 9.77 -3.79
N ASN A 98 -1.28 8.64 -3.64
CA ASN A 98 -0.69 7.34 -3.34
C ASN A 98 -1.02 6.38 -4.47
N HIS A 99 0.03 5.78 -5.05
CA HIS A 99 -0.02 4.77 -6.09
C HIS A 99 0.55 3.45 -5.56
N ILE A 100 -0.16 2.37 -5.88
CA ILE A 100 0.23 0.99 -5.62
C ILE A 100 0.21 0.28 -6.97
N GLY A 101 1.34 -0.33 -7.33
CA GLY A 101 1.46 -1.10 -8.56
C GLY A 101 0.49 -2.27 -8.62
N ALA A 102 0.13 -2.65 -9.84
CA ALA A 102 -0.64 -3.86 -10.11
C ALA A 102 0.07 -5.09 -9.52
N GLN A 103 -0.72 -6.10 -9.16
CA GLN A 103 -0.23 -7.33 -8.56
C GLN A 103 -0.78 -8.55 -9.30
N THR A 104 0.03 -9.60 -9.43
CA THR A 104 -0.41 -10.86 -10.04
C THR A 104 -0.66 -11.92 -8.96
N THR A 105 -1.83 -12.57 -8.99
CA THR A 105 -2.13 -13.67 -8.06
C THR A 105 -1.66 -15.03 -8.61
N TRP A 106 -1.80 -16.09 -7.83
CA TRP A 106 -1.55 -17.47 -8.26
C TRP A 106 -2.79 -18.15 -8.85
N ASP A 107 -3.89 -17.41 -8.99
CA ASP A 107 -5.14 -17.92 -9.53
C ASP A 107 -5.22 -17.70 -11.04
N TYR A 108 -5.54 -18.74 -11.79
CA TYR A 108 -5.82 -18.65 -13.22
C TYR A 108 -7.15 -17.95 -13.48
N VAL A 109 -7.26 -17.04 -14.45
CA VAL A 109 -8.51 -16.30 -14.75
C VAL A 109 -9.70 -17.26 -14.97
N ASP A 110 -9.53 -18.27 -15.84
CA ASP A 110 -10.60 -19.23 -16.18
C ASP A 110 -10.57 -20.49 -15.29
N GLY A 111 -9.68 -20.53 -14.30
CA GLY A 111 -9.50 -21.70 -13.42
C GLY A 111 -8.78 -22.88 -14.09
N THR A 112 -8.25 -22.68 -15.30
CA THR A 112 -7.45 -23.66 -16.04
C THR A 112 -6.02 -23.15 -16.22
N GLU A 113 -5.05 -24.07 -16.17
CA GLU A 113 -3.61 -23.74 -16.34
C GLU A 113 -3.29 -23.09 -17.70
N ASP A 114 -4.16 -23.28 -18.70
CA ASP A 114 -4.04 -22.66 -20.02
C ASP A 114 -4.39 -21.15 -20.05
N SER A 115 -5.00 -20.62 -18.98
CA SER A 115 -5.38 -19.20 -18.89
C SER A 115 -4.30 -18.37 -18.19
N SER A 116 -4.30 -17.05 -18.38
CA SER A 116 -3.37 -16.17 -17.66
C SER A 116 -3.67 -16.18 -16.15
N LEU A 117 -2.69 -15.78 -15.35
CA LEU A 117 -2.92 -15.48 -13.94
C LEU A 117 -3.82 -14.24 -13.82
N TYR A 118 -4.58 -14.18 -12.74
CA TYR A 118 -5.44 -13.05 -12.41
C TYR A 118 -4.59 -11.88 -11.95
N GLU A 119 -4.87 -10.70 -12.49
CA GLU A 119 -4.21 -9.46 -12.15
C GLU A 119 -5.15 -8.60 -11.30
N ILE A 120 -4.61 -8.08 -10.20
CA ILE A 120 -5.20 -7.01 -9.41
C ILE A 120 -4.64 -5.71 -9.97
N ASP A 121 -5.49 -4.92 -10.61
CA ASP A 121 -5.11 -3.64 -11.22
C ASP A 121 -4.42 -2.69 -10.23
N GLU A 122 -3.63 -1.76 -10.77
CA GLU A 122 -3.03 -0.69 -9.98
C GLU A 122 -4.09 0.13 -9.23
N TYR A 123 -3.72 0.66 -8.08
CA TYR A 123 -4.60 1.43 -7.20
C TYR A 123 -4.02 2.81 -6.94
N VAL A 124 -4.77 3.85 -7.31
CA VAL A 124 -4.33 5.24 -7.21
C VAL A 124 -5.38 6.09 -6.50
N THR A 125 -5.00 6.72 -5.40
CA THR A 125 -5.88 7.63 -4.65
C THR A 125 -5.30 9.03 -4.62
N TYR A 126 -6.19 10.00 -4.79
CA TYR A 126 -5.88 11.42 -4.69
C TYR A 126 -6.61 12.03 -3.51
N ASN A 127 -5.90 12.68 -2.61
CA ASN A 127 -6.47 13.42 -1.50
C ASN A 127 -6.18 14.90 -1.71
N LEU A 128 -7.18 15.73 -1.45
CA LEU A 128 -7.06 17.17 -1.59
C LEU A 128 -7.65 17.84 -0.36
N SER A 129 -6.91 18.77 0.22
CA SER A 129 -7.43 19.59 1.31
C SER A 129 -7.04 21.04 1.13
N TYR A 130 -7.95 21.91 1.51
CA TYR A 130 -7.76 23.35 1.56
C TYR A 130 -7.87 23.79 3.02
N ASN A 131 -6.95 24.67 3.40
CA ASN A 131 -6.84 25.20 4.74
C ASN A 131 -6.87 26.73 4.71
N TYR A 132 -7.53 27.31 5.71
CA TYR A 132 -7.59 28.73 5.93
C TYR A 132 -7.27 29.06 7.39
N GLN A 133 -6.21 29.85 7.59
CA GLN A 133 -5.83 30.40 8.87
C GLN A 133 -6.53 31.72 9.11
N THR A 134 -7.48 31.70 10.04
CA THR A 134 -8.34 32.84 10.34
C THR A 134 -7.58 33.93 11.11
N PRO A 135 -8.02 35.21 11.05
CA PRO A 135 -7.42 36.30 11.81
C PRO A 135 -7.47 36.13 13.34
N TRP A 136 -8.36 35.28 13.84
CA TRP A 136 -8.52 34.99 15.28
C TRP A 136 -7.70 33.77 15.73
N HIS A 137 -6.65 33.41 15.00
CA HIS A 137 -5.77 32.25 15.29
C HIS A 137 -6.51 30.90 15.32
N GLY A 138 -7.62 30.80 14.60
CA GLY A 138 -8.31 29.54 14.31
C GLY A 138 -7.91 28.98 12.95
N ASN A 139 -8.13 27.69 12.76
CA ASN A 139 -7.80 26.95 11.56
C ASN A 139 -9.04 26.23 11.00
N VAL A 140 -9.38 26.48 9.74
CA VAL A 140 -10.50 25.84 9.05
C VAL A 140 -9.97 24.98 7.91
N THR A 141 -10.28 23.69 7.90
CA THR A 141 -9.89 22.78 6.83
C THR A 141 -11.12 22.16 6.18
N LEU A 142 -11.15 22.18 4.85
CA LEU A 142 -12.09 21.44 4.02
C LEU A 142 -11.27 20.45 3.20
N GLY A 143 -11.66 19.18 3.19
CA GLY A 143 -10.92 18.20 2.40
C GLY A 143 -11.77 17.07 1.87
N VAL A 144 -11.17 16.34 0.95
CA VAL A 144 -11.72 15.17 0.31
C VAL A 144 -10.62 14.12 0.19
N ASN A 145 -10.89 12.96 0.76
CA ASN A 145 -10.09 11.76 0.56
C ASN A 145 -10.67 10.98 -0.62
N ASN A 146 -9.79 10.40 -1.44
CA ASN A 146 -10.16 9.66 -2.64
C ASN A 146 -11.03 10.50 -3.60
N LEU A 147 -10.48 11.63 -4.05
CA LEU A 147 -11.10 12.61 -4.95
C LEU A 147 -11.56 12.01 -6.28
N THR A 148 -11.04 10.88 -6.73
CA THR A 148 -11.51 10.22 -7.97
C THR A 148 -12.54 9.13 -7.71
N ASP A 149 -12.84 8.81 -6.45
CA ASP A 149 -13.68 7.68 -6.05
C ASP A 149 -13.14 6.34 -6.57
N GLU A 150 -11.82 6.14 -6.44
CA GLU A 150 -11.16 4.87 -6.75
C GLU A 150 -11.77 3.75 -5.90
N GLU A 151 -12.20 2.69 -6.56
CA GLU A 151 -12.80 1.53 -5.90
C GLU A 151 -11.73 0.65 -5.24
N PRO A 152 -12.05 -0.02 -4.12
CA PRO A 152 -11.15 -1.02 -3.54
C PRO A 152 -10.88 -2.13 -4.54
N LYS A 153 -9.65 -2.66 -4.52
CA LYS A 153 -9.27 -3.81 -5.33
C LYS A 153 -9.54 -5.12 -4.58
N PHE A 154 -9.88 -6.15 -5.34
CA PHE A 154 -10.15 -7.49 -4.82
C PHE A 154 -9.39 -8.53 -5.62
N ASP A 155 -8.96 -9.59 -4.94
CA ASP A 155 -8.47 -10.78 -5.62
C ASP A 155 -9.61 -11.51 -6.37
N LYS A 156 -9.25 -12.56 -7.11
CA LYS A 156 -10.20 -13.35 -7.89
C LYS A 156 -11.36 -13.91 -7.06
N CYS A 157 -11.10 -14.25 -5.80
CA CYS A 157 -12.06 -14.85 -4.88
C CYS A 157 -12.84 -13.81 -4.06
N GLY A 158 -12.64 -12.51 -4.31
CA GLY A 158 -13.25 -11.43 -3.55
C GLY A 158 -12.56 -11.10 -2.23
N GLY A 159 -11.33 -11.59 -2.03
CA GLY A 159 -10.47 -11.23 -0.90
C GLY A 159 -10.03 -9.77 -0.98
N PHE A 160 -9.92 -9.14 0.20
CA PHE A 160 -9.61 -7.72 0.34
C PHE A 160 -8.43 -7.51 1.28
N SER A 161 -7.42 -6.77 0.80
CA SER A 161 -6.26 -6.40 1.60
C SER A 161 -6.42 -5.00 2.18
N SER A 162 -6.88 -4.91 3.42
CA SER A 162 -7.07 -3.63 4.13
C SER A 162 -5.78 -2.87 4.41
N ASN A 163 -4.63 -3.54 4.28
CA ASN A 163 -3.31 -2.93 4.44
C ASN A 163 -2.88 -2.17 3.18
N LEU A 164 -3.42 -2.54 2.02
CA LEU A 164 -3.09 -1.93 0.73
C LEU A 164 -4.16 -0.96 0.28
N TYR A 165 -5.44 -1.31 0.45
CA TYR A 165 -6.54 -0.55 -0.13
C TYR A 165 -7.46 0.03 0.94
N SER A 166 -8.06 1.18 0.62
CA SER A 166 -9.16 1.72 1.42
C SER A 166 -10.47 1.11 0.95
N ILE A 167 -11.29 0.62 1.88
CA ILE A 167 -12.68 0.24 1.57
C ILE A 167 -13.61 1.45 1.42
N ARG A 168 -13.16 2.63 1.87
CA ARG A 168 -13.91 3.87 1.75
C ARG A 168 -13.64 4.48 0.39
N GLY A 169 -14.72 4.77 -0.34
CA GLY A 169 -14.69 5.63 -1.51
C GLY A 169 -14.48 7.10 -1.13
N ARG A 170 -14.95 8.00 -1.99
CA ARG A 170 -14.80 9.45 -1.83
C ARG A 170 -15.43 9.95 -0.54
N THR A 171 -14.62 10.55 0.33
CA THR A 171 -15.05 11.01 1.65
C THR A 171 -14.68 12.47 1.87
N TYR A 172 -15.69 13.32 2.07
CA TYR A 172 -15.51 14.73 2.42
C TYR A 172 -15.41 14.92 3.92
N TYR A 173 -14.61 15.90 4.36
CA TYR A 173 -14.50 16.28 5.75
C TYR A 173 -14.33 17.78 5.95
N LEU A 174 -14.73 18.24 7.13
CA LEU A 174 -14.53 19.59 7.62
C LEU A 174 -13.92 19.51 9.02
N ALA A 175 -12.86 20.27 9.25
CA ALA A 175 -12.21 20.38 10.54
C ALA A 175 -12.07 21.84 10.97
N LEU A 176 -12.29 22.09 12.25
CA LEU A 176 -12.13 23.39 12.89
C LEU A 176 -11.23 23.21 14.11
N SER A 177 -10.18 24.00 14.20
CA SER A 177 -9.30 24.05 15.38
C SER A 177 -9.16 25.48 15.86
N GLN A 178 -9.19 25.71 17.17
CA GLN A 178 -9.03 27.02 17.79
C GLN A 178 -8.08 26.90 18.97
N ASN A 179 -7.03 27.72 18.97
CA ASN A 179 -6.15 27.88 20.12
C ASN A 179 -6.60 29.11 20.93
N PHE A 180 -6.55 29.01 22.26
CA PHE A 180 -6.97 30.05 23.21
C PHE A 180 -5.81 30.52 24.09
#